data_AF-A0A0V0QRQ3-F1
#
_entry.id   AF-A0A0V0QRQ3-F1
#
_cell.length_a   1.000
_cell.length_b   1.000
_cell.length_c   1.000
_cell.angle_alpha   90.00
_cell.angle_beta   90.00
_cell.angle_gamma   90.00
#
_symmetry.space_group_name_H-M   'P 1'
#
loop_
_entity.id
_entity.type
_entity.pdbx_description
1 polymer ?
#
loop_
_entity_poly.entity_id
_entity_poly.type
_entity_poly.pdbx_seq_one_letter_code
_entity_poly.pdbx_strand_id
1 'polypeptide(L)'
;MQNFQPSEIYKENYKQYSNFIEVVDILVPNLVQMLGSKNTGDVLETIRLLTQLKRFNIESAQKGMRKMLVLVFSQEKTIKEEVLNTYHSLYMDQKQFKF
;
A
#
# COMPACT_ATOMS: atom_id res chain seq x y z
N MET A 1 -30.79 -4.54 22.28
CA MET A 1 -29.59 -3.84 21.79
C MET A 1 -28.75 -3.51 23.01
N GLN A 2 -27.56 -4.10 23.15
CA GLN A 2 -26.69 -3.84 24.31
C GLN A 2 -26.20 -2.39 24.26
N ASN A 3 -26.47 -1.61 25.31
CA ASN A 3 -26.02 -0.23 25.46
C ASN A 3 -24.53 -0.22 25.82
N PHE A 4 -23.65 -0.37 24.82
CA PHE A 4 -22.21 -0.21 25.02
C PHE A 4 -21.89 1.25 25.35
N GLN A 5 -21.10 1.46 26.40
CA GLN A 5 -20.60 2.79 26.73
C GLN A 5 -19.64 3.25 25.61
N PRO A 6 -19.65 4.52 25.19
CA PRO A 6 -18.80 4.99 24.09
C PRO A 6 -17.31 4.63 24.25
N SER A 7 -16.81 4.62 25.49
CA SER A 7 -15.43 4.24 25.84
C SER A 7 -15.05 2.80 25.47
N GLU A 8 -15.99 1.86 25.53
CA GLU A 8 -15.75 0.46 25.18
C GLU A 8 -15.70 0.27 23.67
N ILE A 9 -16.54 0.98 22.92
CA ILE A 9 -16.56 0.98 21.45
C ILE A 9 -15.23 1.51 20.91
N TYR A 10 -14.69 2.60 21.46
CA TYR A 10 -13.41 3.14 21.02
C TYR A 10 -12.25 2.16 21.25
N LYS A 11 -12.24 1.46 22.39
CA LYS A 11 -11.21 0.45 22.69
C LYS A 11 -11.27 -0.72 21.71
N GLU A 12 -12.47 -1.20 21.40
CA GLU A 12 -12.66 -2.30 20.47
C GLU A 12 -12.26 -1.89 19.03
N ASN A 13 -12.68 -0.70 18.58
CA ASN A 13 -12.28 -0.17 17.28
C ASN A 13 -10.75 -0.01 17.17
N TYR A 14 -10.10 0.50 18.23
CA TYR A 14 -8.66 0.63 18.27
C TYR A 14 -7.96 -0.73 18.17
N LYS A 15 -8.47 -1.74 18.89
CA LYS A 15 -7.96 -3.11 18.83
C LYS A 15 -8.07 -3.70 17.43
N GLN A 16 -9.23 -3.53 16.77
CA GLN A 16 -9.44 -4.00 15.40
C GLN A 16 -8.50 -3.31 14.41
N TYR A 17 -8.31 -2.00 14.55
CA TYR A 17 -7.35 -1.25 13.75
C TYR A 17 -5.90 -1.75 13.97
N SER A 18 -5.48 -1.96 15.22
CA SER A 18 -4.14 -2.49 15.54
C SER A 18 -3.92 -3.86 14.90
N ASN A 19 -4.89 -4.77 15.05
CA ASN A 19 -4.82 -6.10 14.45
C ASN A 19 -4.73 -6.04 12.91
N PHE A 20 -5.46 -5.11 12.28
CA PHE A 20 -5.37 -4.90 10.84
C PHE A 20 -3.96 -4.47 10.42
N ILE A 21 -3.35 -3.51 11.13
CA ILE A 21 -1.98 -3.06 10.83
C ILE A 21 -0.97 -4.20 11.00
N GLU A 22 -1.09 -5.01 12.05
CA GLU A 22 -0.24 -6.19 12.26
C GLU A 22 -0.32 -7.18 11.10
N VAL A 23 -1.53 -7.46 10.61
CA VAL A 23 -1.72 -8.34 9.44
C VAL A 23 -1.10 -7.72 8.19
N VAL A 24 -1.26 -6.41 7.98
CA VAL A 24 -0.64 -5.71 6.84
C VAL A 24 0.88 -5.83 6.92
N ASP A 25 1.49 -5.64 8.08
CA ASP A 25 2.94 -5.73 8.26
C ASP A 25 3.49 -7.12 7.92
N ILE A 26 2.74 -8.17 8.26
CA ILE A 26 3.06 -9.55 7.88
C ILE A 26 2.86 -9.78 6.37
N LEU A 27 1.88 -9.12 5.77
CA LEU A 27 1.53 -9.26 4.35
C LEU A 27 2.52 -8.54 3.41
N VAL A 28 3.05 -7.37 3.78
CA VAL A 28 3.90 -6.56 2.88
C VAL A 28 5.09 -7.32 2.30
N PRO A 29 5.84 -8.16 3.05
CA PRO A 29 6.90 -9.00 2.49
C PRO A 29 6.43 -9.94 1.36
N ASN A 30 5.18 -10.43 1.43
CA ASN A 30 4.61 -11.29 0.39
C ASN A 30 4.23 -10.48 -0.84
N LEU A 31 3.62 -9.30 -0.64
CA LEU A 31 3.37 -8.35 -1.74
C LEU A 31 4.66 -8.00 -2.47
N VAL A 32 5.73 -7.75 -1.73
CA VAL A 32 7.06 -7.50 -2.31
C VAL A 32 7.54 -8.65 -3.21
N GLN A 33 7.24 -9.90 -2.85
CA GLN A 33 7.57 -11.05 -3.70
C GLN A 33 6.69 -11.11 -4.95
N MET A 34 5.41 -10.73 -4.82
CA MET A 34 4.46 -10.68 -5.95
C MET A 34 4.85 -9.66 -7.03
N LEU A 35 5.65 -8.64 -6.70
CA LEU A 35 6.25 -7.74 -7.70
C LEU A 35 7.15 -8.47 -8.71
N GLY A 36 7.65 -9.66 -8.37
CA GLY A 36 8.42 -10.54 -9.25
C GLY A 36 7.60 -11.66 -9.89
N SER A 37 6.27 -11.64 -9.78
CA SER A 37 5.41 -12.65 -10.41
C SER A 37 5.55 -12.64 -11.94
N LYS A 38 5.41 -13.82 -12.55
CA LYS A 38 5.35 -13.96 -14.02
C LYS A 38 4.01 -13.49 -14.58
N ASN A 39 2.98 -13.38 -13.74
CA ASN A 39 1.68 -12.88 -14.14
C ASN A 39 1.65 -11.37 -13.96
N THR A 40 1.50 -10.64 -15.06
CA THR A 40 1.37 -9.18 -15.08
C THR A 40 0.23 -8.68 -14.18
N GLY A 41 -0.87 -9.42 -14.07
CA GLY A 41 -2.00 -9.07 -13.20
C GLY A 41 -1.61 -9.00 -11.72
N ASP A 42 -0.84 -9.99 -11.24
CA ASP A 42 -0.36 -10.01 -9.85
C ASP A 42 0.53 -8.80 -9.56
N VAL A 43 1.42 -8.45 -10.48
CA VAL A 43 2.33 -7.31 -10.33
C VAL A 43 1.55 -6.00 -10.29
N LEU A 44 0.62 -5.80 -11.22
CA LEU A 44 -0.21 -4.59 -11.29
C LEU A 44 -1.06 -4.41 -10.02
N GLU A 45 -1.70 -5.49 -9.55
CA GLU A 45 -2.54 -5.39 -8.36
C GLU A 45 -1.70 -5.16 -7.10
N THR A 46 -0.51 -5.74 -7.04
CA THR A 46 0.46 -5.48 -5.98
C THR A 46 0.91 -4.01 -5.96
N ILE A 47 1.19 -3.42 -7.13
CA ILE A 47 1.53 -2.00 -7.26
C ILE A 47 0.41 -1.13 -6.70
N ARG A 48 -0.84 -1.40 -7.09
CA ARG A 48 -2.02 -0.65 -6.64
C ARG A 48 -2.21 -0.77 -5.13
N LEU A 49 -2.11 -1.98 -4.58
CA LEU A 49 -2.25 -2.20 -3.15
C LEU A 49 -1.17 -1.46 -2.36
N LEU A 50 0.12 -1.61 -2.73
CA LEU A 50 1.22 -0.89 -2.08
C LEU A 50 1.05 0.64 -2.16
N THR A 51 0.51 1.13 -3.29
CA THR A 51 0.18 2.55 -3.47
C THR A 51 -0.90 3.01 -2.48
N GLN A 52 -1.96 2.23 -2.30
CA GLN A 52 -3.01 2.57 -1.33
C GLN A 52 -2.47 2.53 0.10
N LEU A 53 -1.72 1.49 0.47
CA LEU A 53 -1.09 1.41 1.79
C LEU A 53 -0.17 2.62 2.05
N LYS A 54 0.56 3.07 1.03
CA LYS A 54 1.38 4.28 1.12
C LYS A 54 0.54 5.54 1.30
N ARG A 55 -0.59 5.69 0.60
CA ARG A 55 -1.53 6.83 0.78
C ARG A 55 -2.13 6.88 2.18
N PHE A 56 -2.35 5.72 2.80
CA PHE A 56 -2.76 5.60 4.21
C PHE A 56 -1.62 5.82 5.20
N ASN A 57 -0.41 6.17 4.75
CA ASN A 57 0.78 6.34 5.57
C ASN A 57 1.13 5.11 6.42
N ILE A 58 0.82 3.89 5.93
CA ILE A 58 1.25 2.66 6.58
C ILE A 58 2.76 2.49 6.35
N GLU A 59 3.52 2.49 7.45
CA GLU A 59 4.98 2.55 7.41
C GLU A 59 5.60 1.35 6.68
N SER A 60 5.07 0.15 6.90
CA SER A 60 5.60 -1.08 6.28
C SER A 60 5.57 -1.04 4.75
N ALA A 61 4.61 -0.33 4.14
CA ALA A 61 4.53 -0.16 2.69
C ALA A 61 5.76 0.56 2.10
N GLN A 62 6.49 1.36 2.89
CA GLN A 62 7.67 2.10 2.42
C GLN A 62 8.76 1.17 1.87
N LYS A 63 8.92 -0.03 2.44
CA LYS A 63 9.86 -1.04 1.91
C LYS A 63 9.40 -1.57 0.55
N GLY A 64 8.10 -1.79 0.40
CA GLY A 64 7.47 -2.20 -0.86
C GLY A 64 7.63 -1.15 -1.94
N MET A 65 7.40 0.12 -1.63
CA MET A 65 7.61 1.24 -2.54
C MET A 65 9.03 1.21 -3.11
N ARG A 66 10.07 1.22 -2.26
CA ARG A 66 11.48 1.23 -2.71
C ARG A 66 11.80 0.08 -3.67
N LYS A 67 11.28 -1.12 -3.40
CA LYS A 67 11.50 -2.29 -4.27
C LYS A 67 10.72 -2.20 -5.59
N MET A 68 9.50 -1.69 -5.55
CA MET A 68 8.67 -1.46 -6.72
C MET A 68 9.31 -0.47 -7.71
N LEU A 69 10.13 0.48 -7.25
CA LEU A 69 10.77 1.48 -8.11
C LEU A 69 11.62 0.86 -9.23
N VAL A 70 12.24 -0.31 -8.97
CA VAL A 70 13.09 -1.00 -9.96
C VAL A 70 12.28 -1.45 -11.19
N LEU A 71 10.96 -1.62 -11.06
CA LEU A 71 10.08 -2.01 -12.16
C LEU A 71 9.91 -0.92 -13.23
N VAL A 72 10.43 0.30 -13.01
CA VAL A 72 10.56 1.31 -14.08
C VAL A 72 11.38 0.78 -15.27
N PHE A 73 12.26 -0.20 -15.03
CA PHE A 73 13.06 -0.87 -16.06
C PHE A 73 12.40 -2.12 -16.63
N SER A 74 11.14 -2.42 -16.28
CA SER A 74 10.43 -3.57 -16.83
C SER A 74 10.35 -3.50 -18.36
N GLN A 75 10.44 -4.67 -19.02
CA GLN A 75 10.19 -4.79 -20.46
C GLN A 75 8.68 -4.75 -20.76
N GLU A 76 7.85 -5.08 -19.77
CA GLU A 76 6.41 -4.97 -19.86
C GLU A 76 5.98 -3.51 -19.76
N LYS A 77 5.47 -2.97 -20.87
CA LYS A 77 5.07 -1.55 -20.97
C LYS A 77 4.01 -1.18 -19.93
N THR A 78 3.03 -2.05 -19.70
CA THR A 78 1.94 -1.82 -18.74
C THR A 78 2.43 -1.67 -17.30
N ILE A 79 3.37 -2.52 -16.87
CA ILE A 79 3.99 -2.44 -15.54
C ILE A 79 4.77 -1.13 -15.40
N LYS A 80 5.56 -0.78 -16.42
CA LYS A 80 6.36 0.44 -16.42
C LYS A 80 5.48 1.69 -16.30
N GLU A 81 4.40 1.75 -17.08
CA GLU A 81 3.45 2.86 -17.04
C GLU A 81 2.77 2.97 -15.68
N GLU A 82 2.33 1.85 -15.08
CA GLU A 82 1.69 1.85 -13.77
C GLU A 82 2.64 2.36 -12.67
N VAL A 83 3.92 1.96 -12.71
CA VAL A 83 4.93 2.45 -11.76
C VAL A 83 5.15 3.96 -11.94
N LEU A 84 5.33 4.43 -13.17
CA LEU A 84 5.51 5.86 -13.43
C LEU A 84 4.31 6.69 -12.95
N ASN A 85 3.09 6.26 -13.28
CA ASN A 85 1.86 6.93 -12.85
C ASN A 85 1.73 6.96 -11.33
N THR A 86 2.04 5.84 -10.67
CA THR A 86 2.04 5.72 -9.22
C THR A 86 2.98 6.73 -8.58
N TYR A 87 4.25 6.76 -9.01
CA TYR A 87 5.25 7.66 -8.42
C TYR A 87 4.99 9.13 -8.74
N HIS A 88 4.51 9.42 -9.95
CA HIS A 88 4.08 10.77 -10.30
C HIS A 88 2.95 11.23 -9.39
N SER A 89 1.90 10.42 -9.21
CA SER A 89 0.75 10.78 -8.38
C SER A 89 1.08 10.91 -6.89
N LEU A 90 2.01 10.10 -6.37
CA LEU A 90 2.37 10.14 -4.96
C LEU A 90 3.33 11.28 -4.61
N TYR A 91 4.25 11.64 -5.49
CA TYR A 91 5.38 12.51 -5.13
C TYR A 91 5.53 13.76 -6.01
N MET A 92 4.93 13.79 -7.20
CA MET A 92 5.11 14.89 -8.16
C MET A 92 3.85 15.73 -8.35
N ASP A 93 2.68 15.20 -7.98
CA ASP A 93 1.42 15.95 -8.07
C ASP A 93 1.34 17.00 -6.95
N GLN A 94 1.32 18.28 -7.34
CA GLN A 94 1.43 19.45 -6.45
C GLN A 94 0.29 19.56 -5.42
N LYS A 95 -0.83 18.86 -5.63
CA LYS A 95 -1.97 18.85 -4.70
C LYS A 95 -1.64 18.29 -3.32
N GLN A 96 -0.54 17.53 -3.18
CA GLN A 96 -0.07 16.96 -1.91
C GLN A 96 0.80 17.95 -1.08
N PHE A 97 1.28 19.05 -1.67
CA PHE A 97 2.11 20.04 -0.99
C PHE A 97 1.31 21.30 -0.67
N LYS A 98 0.33 21.19 0.23
CA LYS A 98 -0.27 22.37 0.88
C LYS A 98 0.48 22.61 2.19
N PHE A 99 1.34 23.63 2.20
CA PHE A 99 1.94 24.20 3.41
C PHE A 99 0.95 25.11 4.11
#